data_AF-A0A1F9QD01-F1
#
_entry.id   AF-A0A1F9QD01-F1
#
_cell.length_a   1.000
_cell.length_b   1.000
_cell.length_c   1.000
_cell.angle_alpha   90.00
_cell.angle_beta   90.00
_cell.angle_gamma   90.00
#
_symmetry.space_group_name_H-M   'P 1'
#
loop_
_entity.id
_entity.type
_entity.pdbx_description
1 polymer ?
#
loop_
_entity_poly.entity_id
_entity_poly.type
_entity_poly.pdbx_seq_one_letter_code
_entity_poly.pdbx_strand_id
1 'polypeptide(L)'
;MHCFKEKICLIQIATDKEAHLIDPFEIKAAPFFIRVLESSDVMTVFHGADFDIRTLDREYQARVKNLFDTEIACRFLGVRERGLGALLKKHFNVDANKKFQAFQCGCQ
;
A
#
# COMPACT_ATOMS: atom_id res chain seq x y z
N MET A 1 -25.62 10.36 9.23
CA MET A 1 -25.61 9.37 8.13
C MET A 1 -24.15 9.13 7.78
N HIS A 2 -23.54 8.09 8.33
CA HIS A 2 -22.10 7.85 8.20
C HIS A 2 -21.80 7.24 6.83
N CYS A 3 -21.00 7.93 6.02
CA CYS A 3 -20.52 7.40 4.75
C CYS A 3 -19.41 6.38 5.03
N PHE A 4 -19.76 5.10 5.19
CA PHE A 4 -18.80 3.99 5.25
C PHE A 4 -18.47 3.48 3.84
N LYS A 5 -18.10 4.40 2.94
CA LYS A 5 -17.51 4.00 1.66
C LYS A 5 -16.00 4.08 1.82
N GLU A 6 -15.40 2.92 2.06
CA GLU A 6 -13.94 2.77 2.02
C GLU A 6 -13.44 3.20 0.64
N LYS A 7 -12.67 4.29 0.60
CA LYS A 7 -12.03 4.79 -0.62
C LYS A 7 -10.53 4.87 -0.49
N ILE A 8 -9.82 4.72 -1.60
CA ILE A 8 -8.39 5.04 -1.66
C ILE A 8 -8.27 6.56 -1.71
N CYS A 9 -7.54 7.11 -0.75
CA CYS A 9 -7.35 8.56 -0.62
C CYS A 9 -5.90 8.99 -0.76
N LEU A 10 -4.99 8.03 -0.75
CA LEU A 10 -3.58 8.26 -0.97
C LEU A 10 -2.98 6.96 -1.48
N ILE A 11 -2.18 7.06 -2.52
CA ILE A 11 -1.37 5.94 -3.01
C ILE A 11 0.09 6.32 -2.84
N GLN A 12 0.86 5.43 -2.22
CA GLN A 12 2.28 5.62 -1.96
C GLN A 12 3.05 4.60 -2.79
N ILE A 13 3.93 5.07 -3.67
CA ILE A 13 4.75 4.21 -4.54
C ILE A 13 6.19 4.67 -4.41
N ALA A 14 7.11 3.72 -4.23
CA ALA A 14 8.53 4.01 -4.23
C ALA A 14 9.26 3.13 -5.23
N THR A 15 10.30 3.69 -5.81
CA THR A 15 11.33 3.00 -6.59
C THR A 15 12.64 3.04 -5.81
N ASP A 16 13.72 2.54 -6.41
CA ASP A 16 15.07 2.67 -5.89
C ASP A 16 15.59 4.13 -5.88
N LYS A 17 14.97 5.02 -6.68
CA LYS A 17 15.41 6.41 -6.87
C LYS A 17 14.53 7.43 -6.18
N GLU A 18 13.22 7.18 -6.14
CA GLU A 18 12.24 8.19 -5.75
C GLU A 18 11.00 7.59 -5.08
N ALA A 19 10.33 8.42 -4.27
CA ALA A 19 9.06 8.10 -3.64
C ALA A 19 8.00 9.10 -4.10
N HIS A 20 6.83 8.59 -4.47
CA HIS A 20 5.70 9.34 -4.98
C HIS A 20 4.51 9.22 -4.03
N LEU A 21 3.83 10.35 -3.83
CA LEU A 21 2.53 10.44 -3.19
C LEU A 21 1.53 10.83 -4.27
N ILE A 22 0.55 9.97 -4.51
CA ILE A 22 -0.44 10.14 -5.55
C ILE A 22 -1.78 10.44 -4.87
N ASP A 23 -2.35 11.60 -5.19
CA ASP A 23 -3.73 11.95 -4.84
C ASP A 23 -4.69 11.27 -5.83
N PRO A 24 -5.51 10.30 -5.38
CA PRO A 24 -6.41 9.58 -6.25
C PRO A 24 -7.64 10.40 -6.68
N PHE A 25 -7.98 11.48 -5.98
CA PHE A 25 -9.16 12.30 -6.30
C PHE A 25 -8.99 13.12 -7.57
N GLU A 26 -7.75 13.45 -7.93
CA GLU A 26 -7.40 14.22 -9.13
C GLU A 26 -7.21 13.33 -10.38
N ILE A 27 -7.21 12.01 -10.24
CA ILE A 27 -6.99 11.08 -11.35
C ILE A 27 -8.32 10.73 -12.03
N LYS A 28 -8.57 11.33 -13.20
CA LYS A 28 -9.82 11.16 -13.98
C LYS A 28 -9.87 9.93 -14.89
N ALA A 29 -8.75 9.26 -15.13
CA ALA A 29 -8.63 8.09 -16.02
C ALA A 29 -7.85 6.97 -15.32
N ALA A 30 -7.94 5.72 -15.80
CA ALA A 30 -7.25 4.57 -15.20
C ALA A 30 -5.76 4.90 -14.93
N PRO A 31 -5.34 4.95 -13.65
CA PRO A 31 -3.99 5.36 -13.29
C PRO A 31 -2.91 4.52 -13.97
N PHE A 32 -1.86 5.17 -14.49
CA PHE A 32 -0.76 4.47 -15.17
C PHE A 32 -0.09 3.40 -14.30
N PHE A 33 -0.08 3.60 -12.97
CA PHE A 33 0.50 2.63 -12.05
C PHE A 33 -0.20 1.26 -12.09
N ILE A 34 -1.47 1.18 -12.51
CA ILE A 34 -2.18 -0.10 -12.64
C ILE A 34 -1.46 -1.02 -13.62
N ARG A 35 -0.96 -0.49 -14.74
CA ARG A 35 -0.19 -1.29 -15.72
C ARG A 35 1.07 -1.90 -15.12
N VAL A 36 1.68 -1.21 -14.15
CA VAL A 36 2.84 -1.70 -13.42
C VAL A 36 2.43 -2.82 -12.48
N LEU A 37 1.33 -2.65 -11.73
CA LEU A 37 0.78 -3.68 -10.85
C LEU A 37 0.38 -4.96 -11.62
N GLU A 38 -0.16 -4.81 -12.82
CA GLU A 38 -0.62 -5.91 -13.67
C GLU A 38 0.48 -6.54 -14.53
N SER A 39 1.72 -6.05 -14.43
CA SER A 39 2.87 -6.64 -15.11
C SER A 39 3.39 -7.84 -14.34
N SER A 40 3.70 -8.93 -15.04
CA SER A 40 4.44 -10.06 -14.47
C SER A 40 5.94 -9.75 -14.34
N ASP A 41 6.44 -8.80 -15.12
CA ASP A 41 7.87 -8.51 -15.24
C ASP A 41 8.36 -7.55 -14.14
N VAL A 42 7.43 -6.89 -13.45
CA VAL A 42 7.73 -5.95 -12.37
C VAL A 42 7.21 -6.52 -11.05
N MET A 43 8.13 -6.86 -10.14
CA MET A 43 7.77 -7.26 -8.79
C MET A 43 7.37 -6.04 -7.97
N THR A 44 6.18 -6.10 -7.40
CA THR A 44 5.62 -5.09 -6.50
C THR A 44 5.73 -5.57 -5.07
N VAL A 45 6.27 -4.72 -4.20
CA VAL A 45 6.51 -5.06 -2.79
C VAL A 45 5.47 -4.36 -1.92
N PHE A 46 4.77 -5.14 -1.10
CA PHE A 46 3.80 -4.64 -0.12
C PHE A 46 4.15 -5.15 1.29
N HIS A 47 3.45 -4.61 2.29
CA HIS A 47 3.54 -5.07 3.66
C HIS A 47 2.13 -5.30 4.22
N GLY A 48 1.68 -6.56 4.30
CA GLY A 48 0.33 -6.88 4.74
C GLY A 48 -0.72 -6.46 3.72
N ALA A 49 -0.57 -6.92 2.48
CA ALA A 49 -1.30 -6.43 1.30
C ALA A 49 -2.79 -6.79 1.26
N ASP A 50 -3.29 -7.59 2.21
CA ASP A 50 -4.64 -8.16 2.19
C ASP A 50 -5.74 -7.10 1.94
N PHE A 51 -5.65 -5.96 2.63
CA PHE A 51 -6.63 -4.88 2.46
C PHE A 51 -6.38 -4.13 1.15
N ASP A 52 -5.13 -3.75 0.87
CA ASP A 52 -4.75 -2.98 -0.32
C ASP A 52 -5.20 -3.67 -1.61
N ILE A 53 -4.98 -4.98 -1.74
CA ILE A 53 -5.36 -5.74 -2.95
C ILE A 53 -6.87 -5.72 -3.16
N ARG A 54 -7.66 -5.89 -2.10
CA ARG A 54 -9.13 -5.85 -2.19
C ARG A 54 -9.64 -4.46 -2.54
N THR A 55 -9.01 -3.42 -1.98
CA THR A 55 -9.39 -2.04 -2.26
C THR A 55 -9.02 -1.65 -3.70
N LEU A 56 -7.84 -2.04 -4.18
CA LEU A 56 -7.40 -1.80 -5.56
C LEU A 56 -8.29 -2.52 -6.58
N ASP A 57 -8.70 -3.76 -6.33
CA ASP A 57 -9.65 -4.48 -7.19
C ASP A 57 -11.02 -3.79 -7.22
N ARG A 58 -11.52 -3.37 -6.05
CA ARG A 58 -12.83 -2.69 -5.95
C ARG A 58 -12.86 -1.32 -6.65
N GLU A 59 -11.82 -0.52 -6.51
CA GLU A 59 -11.81 0.86 -7.02
C GLU A 59 -11.28 0.98 -8.44
N TYR A 60 -10.32 0.13 -8.81
CA TYR A 60 -9.59 0.24 -10.06
C TYR A 60 -9.64 -1.03 -10.92
N GLN A 61 -10.29 -2.09 -10.45
CA GLN A 61 -10.30 -3.42 -11.11
C GLN A 61 -8.90 -3.96 -11.39
N ALA A 62 -7.91 -3.53 -10.60
CA ALA A 62 -6.51 -3.83 -10.82
C ALA A 62 -6.16 -5.24 -10.36
N ARG A 63 -5.43 -5.99 -11.20
CA ARG A 63 -4.99 -7.36 -10.91
C ARG A 63 -3.50 -7.45 -10.68
N VAL A 64 -3.07 -7.34 -9.42
CA VAL A 64 -1.64 -7.44 -9.06
C VAL A 64 -1.08 -8.83 -9.41
N LYS A 65 -0.10 -8.91 -10.32
CA LYS A 65 0.39 -10.20 -10.86
C LYS A 65 1.69 -10.70 -10.24
N ASN A 66 2.59 -9.81 -9.84
CA ASN A 66 3.88 -10.18 -9.25
C ASN A 66 4.04 -9.42 -7.92
N LEU A 67 3.48 -10.01 -6.86
CA LEU A 67 3.41 -9.45 -5.52
C LEU A 67 4.40 -10.16 -4.58
N PHE A 68 5.22 -9.38 -3.88
CA PHE A 68 5.98 -9.85 -2.72
C PHE A 68 5.49 -9.17 -1.44
N ASP A 69 4.96 -9.95 -0.51
CA ASP A 69 4.48 -9.45 0.78
C ASP A 69 5.51 -9.67 1.90
N THR A 70 6.03 -8.58 2.42
CA THR A 70 7.05 -8.59 3.48
C THR A 70 6.50 -9.06 4.83
N GLU A 71 5.21 -8.86 5.13
CA GLU A 71 4.62 -9.39 6.37
C GLU A 71 4.57 -10.91 6.31
N ILE A 72 4.15 -11.48 5.17
CA ILE A 72 4.15 -12.93 4.95
C ILE A 72 5.57 -13.48 5.00
N ALA A 73 6.54 -12.84 4.35
CA ALA A 73 7.94 -13.24 4.42
C ALA A 73 8.46 -13.28 5.88
N CYS A 74 8.12 -12.26 6.69
CA CYS A 74 8.44 -12.24 8.11
C CYS A 74 7.82 -13.40 8.89
N ARG A 75 6.60 -13.85 8.54
CA ARG A 75 5.97 -15.03 9.15
C ARG A 75 6.77 -16.30 8.87
N PHE A 76 7.21 -16.50 7.62
CA PHE A 76 8.03 -17.66 7.25
C PHE A 76 9.41 -17.65 7.93
N LEU A 77 9.99 -16.47 8.14
CA LEU A 77 11.28 -16.30 8.82
C LEU A 77 11.20 -16.35 10.36
N GLY A 78 10.02 -16.58 10.93
CA GLY A 78 9.85 -16.64 12.39
C GLY A 78 10.08 -15.29 13.09
N VAL A 79 9.95 -14.17 12.38
CA VAL A 79 10.07 -12.83 12.97
C VAL A 79 8.86 -12.59 13.89
N ARG A 80 9.11 -12.23 15.15
CA ARG A 80 8.05 -11.99 16.15
C ARG A 80 7.32 -10.67 15.94
N GLU A 81 8.08 -9.58 15.81
CA GLU A 81 7.54 -8.23 15.59
C GLU A 81 7.48 -7.94 14.09
N ARG A 82 6.32 -8.14 13.49
CA ARG A 82 6.14 -8.16 12.03
C ARG A 82 5.52 -6.89 11.46
N GLY A 83 4.99 -6.00 12.29
CA GLY A 83 4.37 -4.78 11.78
C GLY A 83 5.41 -3.85 11.16
N LEU A 84 5.03 -3.14 10.10
CA LEU A 84 5.91 -2.25 9.33
C LEU A 84 6.76 -1.35 10.23
N GLY A 85 6.15 -0.71 11.24
CA GLY A 85 6.88 0.17 12.16
C GLY A 85 7.97 -0.54 12.96
N ALA A 86 7.76 -1.79 13.37
CA ALA A 86 8.77 -2.58 14.06
C ALA A 86 9.90 -2.99 13.12
N LEU A 87 9.57 -3.36 11.88
CA LEU A 87 10.57 -3.67 10.85
C LEU A 87 11.41 -2.44 10.47
N LEU A 88 10.77 -1.27 10.32
CA LEU A 88 11.46 -0.01 10.07
C LEU A 88 12.43 0.35 11.21
N LYS A 89 12.00 0.18 12.46
CA LYS A 89 12.87 0.42 13.61
C LYS A 89 14.04 -0.57 13.67
N LYS A 90 13.76 -1.87 13.47
CA LYS A 90 14.76 -2.93 13.55
C LYS A 90 15.82 -2.85 12.44
N HIS A 91 15.40 -2.59 11.20
CA HIS A 91 16.28 -2.67 10.03
C HIS A 91 16.87 -1.32 9.62
N PHE A 92 16.21 -0.21 9.93
CA PHE A 92 16.61 1.13 9.47
C PHE A 92 16.71 2.16 10.60
N ASN A 93 16.48 1.77 11.86
CA ASN A 93 16.42 2.66 13.02
C ASN A 93 15.44 3.83 12.86
N VAL A 94 14.36 3.64 12.08
CA VAL A 94 13.31 4.64 11.85
C VAL A 94 12.14 4.41 12.80
N ASP A 95 11.78 5.44 13.57
CA ASP A 95 10.60 5.42 14.43
C ASP A 95 9.34 5.82 13.64
N ALA A 96 8.46 4.86 13.37
CA ALA A 96 7.21 5.12 12.66
C ALA A 96 6.25 5.95 13.53
N ASN A 97 5.91 7.16 13.06
CA ASN A 97 4.91 7.99 13.71
C ASN A 97 3.49 7.46 13.43
N LYS A 98 2.84 6.90 14.45
CA LYS A 98 1.50 6.28 14.32
C LYS A 98 0.34 7.29 14.31
N LYS A 99 0.60 8.59 14.48
CA LYS A 99 -0.44 9.61 14.65
C LYS A 99 -1.44 9.71 13.50
N PHE A 100 -1.07 9.29 12.29
CA PHE A 100 -1.89 9.47 11.08
C PHE A 100 -2.40 8.15 10.46
N GLN A 101 -2.28 7.02 11.16
CA GLN A 101 -2.74 5.72 10.63
C GLN A 101 -4.26 5.60 10.52
N ALA A 102 -5.02 6.41 11.27
CA ALA A 102 -6.49 6.45 11.24
C ALA A 102 -6.99 7.81 10.72
N PHE A 103 -6.51 8.22 9.55
CA PHE A 103 -7.00 9.44 8.89
C PHE A 103 -8.23 9.13 8.03
N GLN A 104 -9.34 9.80 8.29
CA GLN A 104 -10.53 9.77 7.44
C GLN A 104 -10.48 10.91 6.44
N CYS A 105 -10.35 10.54 5.18
CA CYS A 105 -10.37 11.40 4.01
C CYS A 105 -11.78 11.44 3.40
N GLY A 106 -12.25 12.63 3.01
CA GLY A 106 -13.47 12.75 2.20
C GLY A 106 -14.77 13.00 2.97
N CYS A 107 -14.75 13.59 4.16
CA CYS A 107 -15.94 14.27 4.70
C CYS A 107 -16.10 15.64 4.00
N GLN A 108 -16.86 15.66 2.91
CA GLN A 108 -17.61 16.84 2.45
C GLN A 108 -19.09 16.47 2.37
#